data_AF-A0AAV0QD02-F1
#
_entry.id   AF-A0AAV0QD02-F1
#
_cell.length_a   1.000
_cell.length_b   1.000
_cell.length_c   1.000
_cell.angle_alpha   90.00
_cell.angle_beta   90.00
_cell.angle_gamma   90.00
#
_symmetry.space_group_name_H-M   'P 1'
#
loop_
_entity.id
_entity.type
_entity.pdbx_description
1 polymer ?
#
loop_
_entity_poly.entity_id
_entity_poly.type
_entity_poly.pdbx_seq_one_letter_code
_entity_poly.pdbx_strand_id
1 'polypeptide(L)'
;MADLYSRKGKLNDAYQLISTMTTPTGTIWSLLLSACRVHKNVDLAEKVASKIFEVDPENIGARVLLSNIYANEDEQKKYLLYGHSERRAIAFGIMSTPAGTTIRVIKNIRICVDCHTAIKLISKIVGREIVVRDNSRFHHFRDGECSCGEYW
;
A
#
# COMPACT_ATOMS: atom_id res chain seq x y z
N MET A 1 15.96 23.48 13.17
CA MET A 1 14.90 22.98 14.07
C MET A 1 14.14 21.81 13.44
N ALA A 2 13.68 21.92 12.19
CA ALA A 2 13.01 20.80 11.49
C ALA A 2 13.90 19.57 11.21
N ASP A 3 15.21 19.74 10.92
CA ASP A 3 16.15 18.60 10.80
C ASP A 3 16.25 17.74 12.07
N LEU A 4 15.98 18.32 13.24
CA LEU A 4 16.01 17.60 14.51
C LEU A 4 14.79 16.66 14.66
N TYR A 5 13.62 17.12 14.22
CA TYR A 5 12.37 16.36 14.26
C TYR A 5 12.29 15.31 13.14
N SER A 6 12.84 15.63 11.96
CA SER A 6 13.02 14.70 10.84
C SER A 6 13.95 13.53 11.15
N ARG A 7 14.78 13.55 12.19
CA ARG A 7 15.60 12.38 12.58
C ARG A 7 14.94 11.51 13.64
N LYS A 8 14.00 12.06 14.41
CA LYS A 8 13.31 11.34 15.49
C LYS A 8 11.91 10.81 15.12
N GLY A 9 11.46 11.00 13.87
CA GLY A 9 10.12 10.56 13.42
C GLY A 9 8.97 11.33 14.08
N LYS A 10 9.25 12.44 14.76
CA LYS A 10 8.29 13.26 15.51
C LYS A 10 7.62 14.30 14.59
N LEU A 11 7.02 13.84 13.50
CA LEU A 11 6.47 14.74 12.49
C LEU A 11 5.21 15.47 12.95
N ASN A 12 4.37 14.83 13.77
CA ASN A 12 3.18 15.46 14.34
C ASN A 12 3.55 16.60 15.29
N ASP A 13 4.56 16.42 16.15
CA ASP A 13 5.08 17.48 17.02
C ASP A 13 5.59 18.67 16.20
N ALA A 14 6.31 18.39 15.10
CA ALA A 14 6.79 19.42 14.19
C ALA A 14 5.64 20.18 13.50
N TYR A 15 4.58 19.46 13.07
CA TYR A 15 3.39 20.08 12.50
C TYR A 15 2.69 21.01 13.49
N GLN A 16 2.51 20.58 14.74
CA GLN A 16 1.90 21.41 15.78
C GLN A 16 2.73 22.67 16.05
N LEU A 17 4.06 22.52 16.18
CA LEU A 17 4.95 23.66 16.39
C LEU A 17 4.85 24.69 15.26
N ILE A 18 4.89 24.25 14.00
CA ILE A 18 4.80 25.14 12.83
C ILE A 18 3.42 25.81 12.79
N SER A 19 2.35 25.09 13.14
CA SER A 19 0.99 25.61 13.19
C SER A 19 0.78 26.69 14.26
N THR A 20 1.59 26.69 15.33
CA THR A 20 1.55 27.74 16.37
C THR A 20 2.31 29.02 16.00
N MET A 21 3.06 29.02 14.88
CA MET A 21 3.78 30.21 14.43
C MET A 21 2.80 31.24 13.86
N THR A 22 3.00 32.51 14.17
CA THR A 22 2.13 33.60 13.69
C THR A 22 2.17 33.78 12.17
N THR A 23 3.31 33.45 11.53
CA THR A 23 3.50 33.49 10.07
C THR A 23 4.56 32.48 9.63
N PRO A 24 4.22 31.18 9.51
CA PRO A 24 5.16 30.18 9.04
C PRO A 24 5.50 30.42 7.56
N THR A 25 6.79 30.53 7.25
CA THR A 25 7.27 30.70 5.87
C THR A 25 6.97 29.45 5.04
N GLY A 26 6.62 29.60 3.75
CA GLY A 26 6.40 28.46 2.85
C GLY A 26 7.56 27.45 2.83
N THR A 27 8.81 27.93 3.01
CA THR A 27 10.00 27.08 3.16
C THR A 27 9.92 26.11 4.34
N ILE A 28 9.32 26.51 5.47
CA ILE A 28 9.19 25.68 6.67
C ILE A 28 8.21 24.53 6.40
N TRP A 29 7.09 24.82 5.73
CA TRP A 29 6.15 23.79 5.30
C TRP A 29 6.75 22.85 4.25
N SER A 30 7.48 23.37 3.27
CA SER A 30 8.18 22.54 2.27
C SER A 30 9.23 21.61 2.89
N LEU A 31 9.87 22.05 3.97
CA LEU A 31 10.81 21.23 4.74
C LEU A 31 10.10 20.10 5.50
N LEU A 32 8.94 20.39 6.11
CA LEU A 32 8.12 19.36 6.75
C LEU A 32 7.56 18.38 5.70
N LEU A 33 7.15 18.85 4.52
CA LEU A 33 6.67 17.99 3.43
C LEU A 33 7.78 17.04 2.96
N SER A 34 9.00 17.56 2.83
CA SER A 34 10.18 16.76 2.51
C SER A 34 10.49 15.71 3.59
N ALA A 35 10.27 16.04 4.86
CA ALA A 35 10.40 15.09 5.97
C ALA A 35 9.31 14.00 5.91
N CYS A 36 8.07 14.36 5.58
CA CYS A 36 6.98 13.38 5.40
C CYS A 36 7.31 12.35 4.31
N ARG A 37 8.01 12.76 3.24
CA ARG A 37 8.54 11.84 2.21
C ARG A 37 9.54 10.83 2.78
N VAL A 38 10.49 11.27 3.61
CA VAL A 38 11.53 10.39 4.18
C VAL A 38 10.92 9.37 5.14
N HIS A 39 9.95 9.78 5.95
CA HIS A 39 9.26 8.90 6.92
C HIS A 39 8.03 8.19 6.35
N LYS A 40 7.69 8.41 5.07
CA LYS A 40 6.58 7.76 4.38
C LYS A 40 5.22 8.01 5.07
N ASN A 41 5.02 9.22 5.57
CA ASN A 41 3.77 9.62 6.22
C ASN A 41 2.91 10.43 5.23
N VAL A 42 2.05 9.72 4.50
CA VAL A 42 1.20 10.30 3.44
C VAL A 42 0.13 11.21 4.03
N ASP A 43 -0.56 10.75 5.08
CA ASP A 43 -1.63 11.52 5.74
C ASP A 43 -1.17 12.90 6.21
N LEU A 44 0.04 12.98 6.75
CA LEU A 44 0.60 14.26 7.18
C LEU A 44 1.13 15.08 6.00
N ALA A 45 1.68 14.43 4.97
CA ALA A 45 2.11 15.11 3.75
C ALA A 45 0.95 15.86 3.07
N GLU A 46 -0.24 15.26 3.02
CA GLU A 46 -1.45 15.89 2.49
C GLU A 46 -1.81 17.15 3.28
N LYS A 47 -1.89 17.05 4.61
CA LYS A 47 -2.20 18.18 5.49
C LYS A 47 -1.21 19.33 5.33
N VAL A 48 0.07 19.02 5.18
CA VAL A 48 1.12 20.02 4.97
C VAL A 48 1.01 20.64 3.59
N ALA A 49 0.78 19.84 2.55
CA ALA A 49 0.62 20.33 1.18
C ALA A 49 -0.60 21.25 1.06
N SER A 50 -1.73 20.92 1.71
CA SER A 50 -2.90 21.81 1.78
C SER A 50 -2.55 23.19 2.33
N LYS A 51 -1.73 23.26 3.39
CA LYS A 51 -1.27 24.54 3.97
C LYS A 51 -0.38 25.33 3.01
N ILE A 52 0.44 24.66 2.20
CA ILE A 52 1.24 25.32 1.16
C ILE A 52 0.33 25.86 0.06
N PHE A 53 -0.62 25.05 -0.43
CA PHE A 53 -1.52 25.44 -1.52
C PHE A 53 -2.56 26.48 -1.14
N GLU A 54 -2.92 26.60 0.15
CA GLU A 54 -3.71 27.73 0.67
C GLU A 54 -3.00 29.09 0.45
N VAL A 55 -1.67 29.11 0.51
CA VAL A 55 -0.85 30.33 0.37
C VAL A 55 -0.38 30.53 -1.07
N ASP A 56 0.04 29.45 -1.73
CA ASP A 56 0.54 29.44 -3.10
C ASP A 56 -0.03 28.20 -3.83
N PRO A 57 -1.20 28.35 -4.47
CA PRO A 57 -1.84 27.25 -5.18
C PRO A 57 -0.98 26.66 -6.28
N GLU A 58 -0.11 27.47 -6.90
CA GLU A 58 0.74 27.10 -8.05
C GLU A 58 2.12 26.57 -7.64
N ASN A 59 2.32 26.26 -6.36
CA ASN A 59 3.61 25.79 -5.86
C ASN A 59 4.05 24.45 -6.51
N ILE A 60 4.88 24.55 -7.55
CA ILE A 60 5.37 23.40 -8.32
C ILE A 60 6.17 22.45 -7.42
N GLY A 61 6.99 22.98 -6.53
CA GLY A 61 7.83 22.19 -5.63
C GLY A 61 7.01 21.27 -4.72
N ALA A 62 5.95 21.81 -4.12
CA ALA A 62 5.04 21.04 -3.28
C ALA A 62 4.23 20.01 -4.08
N ARG A 63 3.75 20.35 -5.28
CA ARG A 63 3.06 19.38 -6.17
C ARG A 63 3.95 18.20 -6.54
N VAL A 64 5.18 18.48 -6.98
CA VAL A 64 6.15 17.42 -7.35
C VAL A 64 6.51 16.56 -6.13
N LEU A 65 6.73 17.18 -4.97
CA LEU A 65 7.01 16.44 -3.73
C LEU A 65 5.85 15.53 -3.34
N LEU A 66 4.61 16.03 -3.35
CA LEU A 66 3.42 15.25 -3.02
C LEU A 66 3.20 14.10 -4.02
N SER A 67 3.38 14.35 -5.32
CA SER A 67 3.33 13.29 -6.35
C SER A 67 4.35 12.18 -6.09
N ASN A 68 5.58 12.54 -5.70
CA ASN A 68 6.61 11.55 -5.37
C ASN A 68 6.26 10.76 -4.10
N ILE A 69 5.61 11.39 -3.11
CA ILE A 69 5.15 10.71 -1.89
C ILE A 69 4.11 9.65 -2.22
N TYR A 70 3.10 9.97 -3.03
CA TYR A 70 2.11 8.99 -3.49
C TYR A 70 2.75 7.85 -4.29
N ALA A 71 3.68 8.17 -5.21
CA ALA A 71 4.37 7.16 -6.00
C ALA A 71 5.14 6.16 -5.12
N ASN A 72 5.81 6.62 -4.07
CA ASN A 72 6.51 5.76 -3.12
C ASN A 72 5.56 4.85 -2.33
N GLU A 73 4.39 5.35 -1.93
CA GLU A 73 3.38 4.55 -1.23
C GLU A 73 2.87 3.41 -2.13
N ASP A 74 2.57 3.73 -3.38
CA ASP A 74 2.16 2.74 -4.38
C ASP A 74 3.25 1.71 -4.65
N GLU A 75 4.52 2.14 -4.68
CA GLU A 75 5.65 1.23 -4.82
C GLU A 75 5.75 0.27 -3.62
N GLN A 76 5.56 0.75 -2.38
CA GLN A 76 5.52 -0.11 -1.19
C GLN A 76 4.36 -1.10 -1.24
N LYS A 77 3.17 -0.67 -1.66
CA LYS A 77 2.01 -1.55 -1.86
C LYS A 77 2.33 -2.62 -2.92
N LYS A 78 3.00 -2.24 -4.01
CA LYS A 78 3.48 -3.19 -5.04
C LYS A 78 4.50 -4.17 -4.48
N TYR A 79 5.48 -3.74 -3.68
CA TYR A 79 6.46 -4.62 -3.03
C TYR A 79 5.81 -5.65 -2.12
N LEU A 80 4.80 -5.24 -1.33
CA LEU A 80 3.99 -6.17 -0.52
C LEU A 80 3.27 -7.20 -1.41
N LEU A 81 2.85 -6.82 -2.62
CA LEU A 81 2.26 -7.75 -3.59
C LEU A 81 3.29 -8.66 -4.29
N TYR A 82 4.53 -8.19 -4.51
CA TYR A 82 5.60 -8.96 -5.17
C TYR A 82 6.04 -10.19 -4.37
N GLY A 83 5.94 -10.17 -3.04
CA GLY A 83 6.28 -11.31 -2.17
C GLY A 83 5.31 -12.49 -2.27
N HIS A 84 4.21 -12.34 -2.99
CA HIS A 84 3.09 -13.28 -3.02
C HIS A 84 2.80 -13.75 -4.43
N SER A 85 3.69 -14.61 -4.95
CA SER A 85 3.63 -15.11 -6.34
C SER A 85 2.28 -15.76 -6.70
N GLU A 86 1.54 -16.29 -5.72
CA GLU A 86 0.18 -16.83 -5.91
C GLU A 86 -0.80 -15.76 -6.38
N ARG A 87 -0.74 -14.56 -5.79
CA ARG A 87 -1.68 -13.48 -6.13
C ARG A 87 -1.50 -13.05 -7.58
N ARG A 88 -0.26 -12.96 -8.06
CA ARG A 88 0.05 -12.65 -9.46
C ARG A 88 -0.41 -13.75 -10.41
N ALA A 89 -0.12 -15.01 -10.08
CA ALA A 89 -0.55 -16.15 -10.89
C ALA A 89 -2.08 -16.20 -11.02
N ILE A 90 -2.79 -15.94 -9.92
CA ILE A 90 -4.26 -15.90 -9.90
C ILE A 90 -4.78 -14.70 -10.69
N ALA A 91 -4.23 -13.49 -10.50
CA ALA A 91 -4.64 -12.31 -11.25
C ALA A 91 -4.46 -12.51 -12.77
N PHE A 92 -3.32 -13.07 -13.18
CA PHE A 92 -3.08 -13.42 -14.57
C PHE A 92 -4.08 -14.48 -15.05
N GLY A 93 -4.35 -15.52 -14.27
CA GLY A 93 -5.37 -16.53 -14.57
C GLY A 93 -6.76 -15.91 -14.76
N ILE A 94 -7.15 -14.96 -13.91
CA ILE A 94 -8.44 -14.26 -14.03
C ILE A 94 -8.51 -13.49 -15.35
N MET A 95 -7.47 -12.74 -15.70
CA MET A 95 -7.45 -11.89 -16.91
C MET A 95 -7.33 -12.67 -18.21
N SER A 96 -6.64 -13.80 -18.20
CA SER A 96 -6.27 -14.56 -19.41
C SER A 96 -7.20 -15.71 -19.75
N THR A 97 -8.17 -16.03 -18.89
CA THR A 97 -9.07 -17.17 -19.10
C THR A 97 -10.54 -16.77 -19.01
N PRO A 98 -11.45 -17.45 -19.72
CA PRO A 98 -12.88 -17.13 -19.70
C PRO A 98 -13.49 -17.16 -18.28
N ALA A 99 -14.56 -16.39 -18.10
CA ALA A 99 -15.35 -16.40 -16.87
C ALA A 99 -15.79 -17.82 -16.49
N GLY A 100 -15.79 -18.12 -15.18
CA GLY A 100 -16.16 -19.44 -14.65
C GLY A 100 -15.09 -20.53 -14.78
N THR A 101 -13.98 -20.31 -15.50
CA THR A 101 -12.91 -21.30 -15.62
C THR A 101 -12.23 -21.54 -14.26
N THR A 102 -11.91 -22.77 -13.88
CA THR A 102 -11.13 -23.03 -12.65
C THR A 102 -9.68 -22.57 -12.83
N ILE A 103 -9.16 -21.79 -11.89
CA ILE A 103 -7.76 -21.34 -11.91
C ILE A 103 -6.91 -22.31 -11.09
N ARG A 104 -5.80 -22.79 -11.65
CA ARG A 104 -4.89 -23.72 -10.97
C ARG A 104 -3.50 -23.11 -10.84
N VAL A 105 -3.00 -23.05 -9.60
CA VAL A 105 -1.65 -22.54 -9.29
C VAL A 105 -0.88 -23.58 -8.51
N ILE A 106 0.37 -23.81 -8.91
CA ILE A 106 1.29 -24.70 -8.21
C ILE A 106 2.42 -23.87 -7.63
N LYS A 107 2.69 -24.07 -6.33
CA LYS A 107 3.77 -23.43 -5.59
C LYS A 107 4.63 -24.50 -4.92
N ASN A 108 5.93 -24.24 -4.83
CA ASN A 108 6.89 -25.12 -4.17
C ASN A 108 7.16 -24.75 -2.68
N ILE A 109 6.44 -23.76 -2.16
CA ILE A 109 6.52 -23.33 -0.76
C ILE A 109 5.11 -23.21 -0.21
N ARG A 110 4.96 -23.39 1.11
CA ARG A 110 3.69 -23.26 1.82
C ARG A 110 3.08 -21.87 1.59
N ILE A 111 1.75 -21.83 1.44
CA ILE A 111 1.03 -20.56 1.31
C ILE A 111 1.06 -19.80 2.64
N CYS A 112 1.25 -18.47 2.61
CA CYS A 112 1.14 -17.66 3.84
C CYS A 112 -0.32 -17.35 4.16
N VAL A 113 -0.61 -17.01 5.42
CA VAL A 113 -1.95 -16.64 5.90
C VAL A 113 -2.57 -15.48 5.10
N ASP A 114 -1.75 -14.52 4.67
CA ASP A 114 -2.21 -13.37 3.88
C ASP A 114 -2.62 -13.77 2.46
N CYS A 115 -1.85 -14.66 1.81
CA CYS A 115 -2.23 -15.23 0.52
C CYS A 115 -3.51 -16.05 0.68
N HIS A 116 -3.56 -16.92 1.68
CA HIS A 116 -4.70 -17.77 1.93
C HIS A 116 -6.01 -16.97 2.10
N THR A 117 -5.97 -15.91 2.92
CA THR A 117 -7.12 -15.02 3.16
C THR A 117 -7.49 -14.23 1.90
N ALA A 118 -6.51 -13.72 1.16
CA ALA A 118 -6.76 -13.00 -0.08
C ALA A 118 -7.43 -13.89 -1.13
N ILE A 119 -6.99 -15.15 -1.28
CA ILE A 119 -7.52 -16.05 -2.30
C ILE A 119 -8.96 -16.47 -1.99
N LYS A 120 -9.31 -16.66 -0.71
CA LYS A 120 -10.71 -16.79 -0.28
C LYS A 120 -11.56 -15.62 -0.77
N LEU A 121 -11.15 -14.39 -0.47
CA LEU A 121 -11.89 -13.20 -0.90
C LEU A 121 -11.99 -13.12 -2.42
N ILE A 122 -10.91 -13.41 -3.13
CA ILE A 122 -10.89 -13.42 -4.60
C ILE A 122 -11.89 -14.45 -5.12
N SER A 123 -11.90 -15.70 -4.63
CA SER A 123 -12.81 -16.75 -5.11
C SER A 123 -14.27 -16.36 -4.97
N LYS A 124 -14.63 -15.67 -3.87
CA LYS A 124 -15.96 -15.10 -3.65
C LYS A 124 -16.30 -13.97 -4.61
N ILE A 125 -15.38 -13.02 -4.81
CA ILE A 125 -15.60 -11.83 -5.65
C ILE A 125 -15.74 -12.21 -7.12
N VAL A 126 -14.85 -13.08 -7.61
CA VAL A 126 -14.83 -13.45 -9.04
C VAL A 126 -15.80 -14.59 -9.36
N GLY A 127 -16.34 -15.27 -8.33
CA GLY A 127 -17.24 -16.41 -8.50
C GLY A 127 -16.57 -17.59 -9.21
N ARG A 128 -15.27 -17.84 -8.95
CA ARG A 128 -14.50 -18.92 -9.59
C ARG A 128 -13.84 -19.79 -8.54
N GLU A 129 -13.78 -21.09 -8.83
CA GLU A 129 -12.91 -21.99 -8.08
C GLU A 129 -11.45 -21.67 -8.38
N ILE A 130 -10.66 -21.55 -7.31
CA ILE A 130 -9.20 -21.41 -7.39
C ILE A 130 -8.59 -22.58 -6.64
N VAL A 131 -7.74 -23.35 -7.31
CA VAL A 131 -7.02 -24.47 -6.70
C VAL A 131 -5.56 -24.10 -6.59
N VAL A 132 -5.03 -24.09 -5.38
CA VAL A 132 -3.61 -23.85 -5.12
C VAL A 132 -3.01 -25.10 -4.50
N ARG A 133 -2.01 -25.67 -5.18
CA ARG A 133 -1.17 -26.73 -4.62
C ARG A 133 0.10 -26.08 -4.08
N ASP A 134 0.34 -26.20 -2.78
CA ASP A 134 1.63 -25.83 -2.19
C ASP A 134 2.47 -27.09 -1.91
N ASN A 135 3.55 -26.96 -1.12
CA ASN A 135 4.40 -28.11 -0.77
C ASN A 135 3.78 -29.03 0.31
N SER A 136 2.67 -28.62 0.91
CA SER A 136 2.04 -29.29 2.05
C SER A 136 0.74 -29.98 1.64
N ARG A 137 -0.10 -29.34 0.81
CA ARG A 137 -1.44 -29.83 0.44
C ARG A 137 -2.03 -29.11 -0.77
N PHE A 138 -3.23 -29.53 -1.13
CA PHE A 138 -4.12 -28.80 -2.04
C PHE A 138 -5.09 -27.94 -1.24
N HIS A 139 -5.27 -26.72 -1.70
CA HIS A 139 -6.24 -25.75 -1.21
C HIS A 139 -7.26 -25.52 -2.31
N HIS A 140 -8.51 -25.89 -2.05
CA HIS A 140 -9.63 -25.58 -2.94
C HIS A 140 -10.38 -24.38 -2.38
N PHE A 141 -10.30 -23.26 -3.09
CA PHE A 141 -10.96 -22.02 -2.71
C PHE A 141 -12.24 -21.84 -3.52
N ARG A 142 -13.38 -21.74 -2.84
CA ARG A 142 -14.70 -21.55 -3.44
C ARG A 142 -15.59 -20.73 -2.52
N ASP A 143 -16.30 -19.74 -3.09
CA ASP A 143 -17.29 -18.91 -2.38
C ASP A 143 -16.79 -18.24 -1.07
N GLY A 144 -15.48 -17.97 -0.97
CA GLY A 144 -14.90 -17.38 0.24
C GLY A 144 -14.32 -18.37 1.24
N GLU A 145 -14.42 -19.67 0.97
CA GLU A 145 -13.95 -20.73 1.86
C GLU A 145 -12.77 -21.49 1.25
N CYS A 146 -12.03 -22.19 2.10
CA CYS A 146 -10.95 -23.08 1.68
C CYS A 146 -11.14 -24.48 2.30
N SER A 147 -10.88 -25.52 1.51
CA SER A 147 -10.96 -26.92 1.95
C SER A 147 -9.98 -27.33 3.06
N CYS A 148 -9.03 -26.47 3.45
CA CYS A 148 -7.98 -26.82 4.41
C CYS A 148 -8.40 -26.69 5.89
N GLY A 149 -9.61 -26.18 6.19
CA GLY A 149 -10.09 -26.01 7.57
C GLY A 149 -9.23 -25.07 8.42
N GLU A 150 -8.80 -23.95 7.83
CA GLU A 150 -7.88 -22.96 8.43
C GLU A 150 -6.46 -23.44 8.74
N TYR A 151 -5.99 -24.55 8.19
CA TYR A 151 -4.63 -25.05 8.46
C TYR A 151 -3.50 -24.44 7.59
N TRP A 152 -3.78 -23.37 6.81
CA TRP A 152 -2.93 -22.68 5.81
C TRP A 152 -1.60 -23.36 5.46
#